data_AF-A0A3D8I3I8-F1
#
_entry.id   AF-A0A3D8I3I8-F1
#
_cell.length_a   1.000
_cell.length_b   1.000
_cell.length_c   1.000
_cell.angle_alpha   90.00
_cell.angle_beta   90.00
_cell.angle_gamma   90.00
#
_symmetry.space_group_name_H-M   'P 1'
#
loop_
_entity.id
_entity.type
_entity.pdbx_description
1 polymer ?
#
loop_
_entity_poly.entity_id
_entity_poly.type
_entity_poly.pdbx_seq_one_letter_code
_entity_poly.pdbx_strand_id
1 'polypeptide(L)'
;MNKMYKYMQLVKYAELCWASYSEGLNSGMYGDKEKKWGFNERGEYYTDDEIKRLKKDKNIELPTYHQALSESQYLIFEKYNVGFSDSQANHFITRFEVLAFSQDNDTGFSATLFYDTDTQNYIIAFRGTENTGDYIADIFLA
;
A
#
# COMPACT_ATOMS: atom_id res chain seq x y z
N MET A 1 -26.91 -14.71 -2.83
CA MET A 1 -26.02 -13.59 -2.47
C MET A 1 -26.77 -12.27 -2.65
N ASN A 2 -27.04 -11.51 -1.58
CA ASN A 2 -27.87 -10.30 -1.69
C ASN A 2 -27.09 -9.13 -2.34
N LYS A 3 -27.82 -8.11 -2.81
CA LYS A 3 -27.27 -6.94 -3.51
C LYS A 3 -26.22 -6.16 -2.68
N MET A 4 -26.47 -5.99 -1.38
CA MET A 4 -25.57 -5.33 -0.44
C MET A 4 -24.23 -6.05 -0.33
N TYR A 5 -24.24 -7.38 -0.25
CA TYR A 5 -23.00 -8.17 -0.19
C TYR A 5 -22.13 -7.97 -1.44
N LYS A 6 -22.75 -7.92 -2.64
CA LYS A 6 -22.02 -7.62 -3.89
C LYS A 6 -21.37 -6.23 -3.84
N TYR A 7 -22.08 -5.22 -3.33
CA TYR A 7 -21.52 -3.88 -3.17
C TYR A 7 -20.36 -3.84 -2.19
N MET A 8 -20.48 -4.50 -1.03
CA MET A 8 -19.40 -4.56 -0.06
C MET A 8 -18.15 -5.26 -0.61
N GLN A 9 -18.33 -6.33 -1.40
CA GLN A 9 -17.19 -6.95 -2.08
C GLN A 9 -16.54 -5.99 -3.08
N LEU A 10 -17.34 -5.28 -3.89
CA LEU A 10 -16.82 -4.32 -4.85
C LEU A 10 -16.04 -3.19 -4.16
N VAL A 11 -16.57 -2.63 -3.07
CA VAL A 11 -15.88 -1.62 -2.26
C VAL A 11 -14.57 -2.16 -1.71
N LYS A 12 -14.58 -3.37 -1.12
CA LYS A 12 -13.37 -4.02 -0.60
C LYS A 12 -12.27 -4.13 -1.67
N TYR A 13 -12.62 -4.64 -2.84
CA TYR A 13 -11.63 -4.81 -3.92
C TYR A 13 -11.19 -3.47 -4.51
N ALA A 14 -12.08 -2.48 -4.58
CA ALA A 14 -11.71 -1.13 -4.98
C ALA A 14 -10.72 -0.51 -3.99
N GLU A 15 -10.93 -0.66 -2.68
CA GLU A 15 -10.00 -0.19 -1.64
C GLU A 15 -8.65 -0.91 -1.73
N LEU A 16 -8.62 -2.22 -1.97
CA LEU A 16 -7.37 -2.97 -2.17
C LEU A 16 -6.59 -2.48 -3.39
N CYS A 17 -7.27 -2.27 -4.51
CA CYS A 17 -6.65 -1.68 -5.70
C CYS A 17 -6.17 -0.26 -5.43
N TRP A 18 -6.96 0.55 -4.72
CA TRP A 18 -6.59 1.93 -4.40
C TRP A 18 -5.38 2.00 -3.47
N ALA A 19 -5.34 1.17 -2.43
CA ALA A 19 -4.18 1.04 -1.54
C ALA A 19 -2.90 0.65 -2.30
N SER A 20 -3.01 -0.16 -3.35
CA SER A 20 -1.86 -0.54 -4.19
C SER A 20 -1.22 0.61 -4.98
N TYR A 21 -1.85 1.80 -5.01
CA TYR A 21 -1.24 3.03 -5.55
C TYR A 21 -0.19 3.65 -4.62
N SER A 22 -0.19 3.29 -3.34
CA SER A 22 0.81 3.80 -2.40
C SER A 22 2.17 3.18 -2.72
N GLU A 23 3.12 4.02 -3.13
CA GLU A 23 4.52 3.59 -3.30
C GLU A 23 5.25 3.47 -1.94
N GLY A 24 4.50 3.66 -0.83
CA GLY A 24 5.01 3.59 0.53
C GLY A 24 4.78 2.23 1.19
N LEU A 25 4.11 1.31 0.49
CA LEU A 25 3.91 -0.05 0.98
C LEU A 25 5.22 -0.83 0.95
N ASN A 26 5.43 -1.62 2.00
CA ASN A 26 6.52 -2.57 2.08
C ASN A 26 5.98 -3.93 2.52
N SER A 27 6.67 -4.99 2.11
CA SER A 27 6.40 -6.36 2.56
C SER A 27 6.46 -6.41 4.08
N GLY A 28 5.49 -7.05 4.73
CA GLY A 28 5.34 -7.12 6.18
C GLY A 28 4.59 -5.97 6.83
N MET A 29 3.98 -5.05 6.07
CA MET A 29 3.19 -3.98 6.70
C MET A 29 1.86 -4.52 7.25
N TYR A 30 1.59 -4.30 8.55
CA TYR A 30 0.36 -4.71 9.22
C TYR A 30 0.16 -4.07 10.60
N GLY A 31 -1.09 -3.72 10.92
CA GLY A 31 -1.52 -3.33 12.26
C GLY A 31 -1.12 -1.92 12.70
N ASP A 32 -1.78 -1.45 13.75
CA ASP A 32 -1.64 -0.12 14.37
C ASP A 32 -0.89 -0.18 15.71
N LYS A 33 -1.04 -1.26 16.48
CA LYS A 33 -0.52 -1.42 17.84
C LYS A 33 0.96 -1.81 17.90
N GLU A 34 1.36 -2.78 17.09
CA GLU A 34 2.78 -3.20 16.97
C GLU A 34 3.50 -2.50 15.81
N LYS A 35 2.82 -1.55 15.14
CA LYS A 35 3.27 -0.75 13.99
C LYS A 35 4.27 -1.49 13.13
N LYS A 36 3.84 -2.49 12.36
CA LYS A 36 4.79 -3.17 11.47
C LYS A 36 5.02 -2.27 10.25
N TRP A 37 6.15 -1.57 10.21
CA TRP A 37 6.61 -0.76 9.07
C TRP A 37 7.04 -1.59 7.85
N GLY A 38 6.89 -2.91 7.92
CA GLY A 38 7.43 -3.85 6.95
C GLY A 38 8.77 -4.43 7.36
N PHE A 39 9.33 -5.21 6.46
CA PHE A 39 10.57 -5.95 6.63
C PHE A 39 11.78 -5.12 6.20
N ASN A 40 12.86 -5.29 6.95
CA ASN A 40 14.20 -4.84 6.59
C ASN A 40 14.84 -5.79 5.57
N GLU A 41 16.06 -5.46 5.12
CA GLU A 41 16.83 -6.27 4.16
C GLU A 41 17.10 -7.72 4.63
N ARG A 42 16.96 -8.00 5.93
CA ARG A 42 17.13 -9.33 6.54
C ARG A 42 15.81 -10.12 6.62
N GLY A 43 14.68 -9.53 6.23
CA GLY A 43 13.35 -10.14 6.34
C GLY A 43 12.74 -10.04 7.75
N GLU A 44 13.31 -9.21 8.64
CA GLU A 44 12.80 -8.98 9.99
C GLU A 44 11.98 -7.68 10.01
N TYR A 45 10.96 -7.58 10.87
CA TYR A 45 10.22 -6.32 11.01
C TYR A 45 11.14 -5.19 11.46
N TYR A 46 10.98 -4.02 10.84
CA TYR A 46 11.63 -2.81 11.33
C TYR A 46 11.20 -2.47 12.76
N THR A 47 12.18 -2.13 13.57
CA THR A 47 11.97 -1.57 14.91
C THR A 47 11.92 -0.04 14.88
N ASP A 48 11.28 0.58 15.88
CA ASP A 48 11.27 2.03 16.07
C ASP A 48 12.68 2.64 16.02
N ASP A 49 13.66 1.97 16.62
CA ASP A 49 15.04 2.45 16.69
C ASP A 49 15.75 2.37 15.33
N GLU A 50 15.46 1.34 14.52
CA GLU A 50 15.96 1.27 13.14
C GLU A 50 15.36 2.37 12.28
N ILE A 51 14.05 2.61 12.36
CA ILE A 51 13.39 3.71 11.63
C ILE A 51 13.99 5.07 12.02
N LYS A 52 14.20 5.31 13.32
CA LYS A 52 14.86 6.54 13.80
C LYS A 52 16.29 6.68 13.27
N ARG A 53 17.06 5.60 13.21
CA ARG A 53 18.43 5.60 12.63
C ARG A 53 18.41 5.85 11.13
N LEU A 54 17.50 5.23 10.38
CA LEU A 54 17.34 5.48 8.94
C LEU A 54 17.08 6.96 8.66
N LYS A 55 16.20 7.58 9.45
CA LYS A 55 15.92 9.01 9.34
C LYS A 55 17.14 9.87 9.68
N LYS A 56 17.84 9.56 10.77
CA LYS A 56 18.98 10.35 11.25
C LYS A 56 20.23 10.22 10.37
N ASP A 57 20.58 8.99 9.99
CA ASP A 57 21.89 8.66 9.43
C ASP A 57 21.87 8.60 7.90
N LYS A 58 20.75 8.16 7.31
CA LYS A 58 20.58 8.03 5.86
C LYS A 58 19.63 9.07 5.26
N ASN A 59 18.99 9.91 6.08
CA ASN A 59 17.92 10.81 5.67
C ASN A 59 16.78 10.09 4.91
N ILE A 60 16.50 8.83 5.29
CA ILE A 60 15.42 8.01 4.73
C ILE A 60 14.25 8.03 5.70
N GLU A 61 13.09 8.47 5.24
CA GLU A 61 11.87 8.48 6.03
C GLU A 61 10.86 7.47 5.47
N LEU A 62 10.65 6.38 6.21
CA LEU A 62 9.68 5.34 5.86
C LEU A 62 8.34 5.64 6.56
N PRO A 63 7.22 5.67 5.83
CA PRO A 63 5.91 5.87 6.44
C PRO A 63 5.50 4.63 7.25
N THR A 64 4.71 4.82 8.30
CA THR A 64 3.91 3.71 8.84
C THR A 64 2.89 3.26 7.79
N TYR A 65 2.31 2.06 7.97
CA TYR A 65 1.26 1.58 7.09
C TYR A 65 0.04 2.51 7.04
N HIS A 66 -0.36 3.10 8.18
CA HIS A 66 -1.43 4.09 8.22
C HIS A 66 -1.08 5.34 7.40
N GLN A 67 0.13 5.86 7.59
CA GLN A 67 0.62 7.04 6.87
C GLN A 67 0.71 6.81 5.37
N ALA A 68 1.13 5.60 4.97
CA ALA A 68 1.14 5.15 3.58
C ALA A 68 -0.26 5.00 2.98
N LEU A 69 -1.34 5.22 3.73
CA LEU A 69 -2.71 5.16 3.21
C LEU A 69 -3.44 6.49 3.32
N SER A 70 -3.25 7.27 4.39
CA SER A 70 -4.04 8.47 4.68
C SER A 70 -3.32 9.82 4.66
N GLU A 71 -2.00 9.87 4.81
CA GLU A 71 -1.30 11.16 5.05
C GLU A 71 -0.62 11.71 3.77
N SER A 72 -1.10 12.84 3.23
CA SER A 72 -0.39 13.65 2.20
C SER A 72 -0.28 15.13 2.54
N GLN A 73 0.47 15.56 3.57
CA GLN A 73 0.43 17.01 3.87
C GLN A 73 1.77 17.69 4.17
N TYR A 74 2.92 17.07 3.89
CA TYR A 74 4.21 17.77 3.90
C TYR A 74 5.19 17.27 2.84
N LEU A 75 4.92 17.48 1.54
CA LEU A 75 5.84 17.37 0.36
C LEU A 75 6.75 16.12 0.19
N ILE A 76 6.88 15.24 1.18
CA ILE A 76 7.83 14.12 1.28
C ILE A 76 7.09 12.79 1.04
N PHE A 77 5.80 12.74 1.37
CA PHE A 77 4.98 11.52 1.33
C PHE A 77 3.85 11.56 0.30
N GLU A 78 3.78 12.55 -0.60
CA GLU A 78 2.76 12.56 -1.67
C GLU A 78 2.79 11.27 -2.50
N LYS A 79 4.01 10.74 -2.71
CA LYS A 79 4.31 9.44 -3.31
C LYS A 79 3.56 8.26 -2.67
N TYR A 80 3.19 8.39 -1.39
CA TYR A 80 2.64 7.32 -0.58
C TYR A 80 1.15 7.48 -0.31
N ASN A 81 0.54 8.64 -0.56
CA ASN A 81 -0.86 8.82 -0.18
C ASN A 81 -1.81 8.37 -1.27
N VAL A 82 -2.77 7.53 -0.89
CA VAL A 82 -3.90 7.13 -1.74
C VAL A 82 -5.19 7.84 -1.34
N GLY A 83 -5.14 8.76 -0.39
CA GLY A 83 -6.26 9.62 0.00
C GLY A 83 -7.29 8.93 0.88
N PHE A 84 -6.92 7.86 1.60
CA PHE A 84 -7.83 7.27 2.57
C PHE A 84 -8.09 8.27 3.70
N SER A 85 -9.34 8.35 4.15
CA SER A 85 -9.61 8.94 5.47
C SER A 85 -8.95 8.11 6.57
N ASP A 86 -8.72 8.72 7.73
CA ASP A 86 -8.15 8.00 8.89
C ASP A 86 -8.99 6.76 9.27
N SER A 87 -10.32 6.82 9.12
CA SER A 87 -11.18 5.66 9.41
C SER A 87 -10.98 4.53 8.40
N GLN A 88 -10.84 4.86 7.11
CA GLN A 88 -10.54 3.88 6.06
C GLN A 88 -9.17 3.25 6.25
N ALA A 89 -8.13 4.07 6.50
CA ALA A 89 -6.79 3.58 6.76
C ALA A 89 -6.74 2.68 8.00
N ASN A 90 -7.35 3.09 9.11
CA ASN A 90 -7.42 2.25 10.31
C ASN A 90 -8.12 0.92 10.06
N HIS A 91 -9.26 0.92 9.38
CA HIS A 91 -9.93 -0.33 9.00
C HIS A 91 -9.00 -1.21 8.14
N PHE A 92 -8.35 -0.61 7.15
CA PHE A 92 -7.48 -1.33 6.21
C PHE A 92 -6.27 -1.98 6.91
N ILE A 93 -5.52 -1.22 7.72
CA ILE A 93 -4.30 -1.73 8.38
C ILE A 93 -4.59 -2.80 9.43
N THR A 94 -5.79 -2.82 10.00
CA THR A 94 -6.20 -3.84 10.97
C THR A 94 -6.62 -5.16 10.32
N ARG A 95 -6.85 -5.17 9.00
CA ARG A 95 -7.41 -6.30 8.27
C ARG A 95 -6.50 -6.86 7.19
N PHE A 96 -5.79 -6.01 6.45
CA PHE A 96 -4.99 -6.45 5.32
C PHE A 96 -3.51 -6.33 5.63
N GLU A 97 -2.80 -7.45 5.65
CA GLU A 97 -1.33 -7.48 5.72
C GLU A 97 -0.74 -7.41 4.32
N VAL A 98 0.30 -6.59 4.12
CA VAL A 98 1.07 -6.58 2.88
C VAL A 98 2.11 -7.70 2.96
N LEU A 99 1.99 -8.73 2.13
CA LEU A 99 2.97 -9.81 2.09
C LEU A 99 4.10 -9.53 1.10
N ALA A 100 3.76 -8.88 -0.01
CA ALA A 100 4.71 -8.47 -1.02
C ALA A 100 4.22 -7.20 -1.72
N PHE A 101 5.15 -6.32 -2.04
CA PHE A 101 4.92 -5.16 -2.90
C PHE A 101 6.00 -5.16 -3.98
N SER A 102 5.59 -4.97 -5.23
CA SER A 102 6.48 -4.81 -6.37
C SER A 102 6.00 -3.66 -7.22
N GLN A 103 6.91 -2.78 -7.57
CA GLN A 103 6.66 -1.68 -8.48
C GLN A 103 7.73 -1.66 -9.56
N ASP A 104 7.29 -1.60 -10.80
CA ASP A 104 8.11 -1.47 -11.98
C ASP A 104 7.76 -0.17 -12.69
N ASN A 105 8.62 0.82 -12.50
CA ASN A 105 8.46 2.15 -13.09
C ASN A 105 8.70 2.15 -14.61
N ASP A 106 9.39 1.13 -15.16
CA ASP A 106 9.71 1.06 -16.58
C ASP A 106 8.51 0.51 -17.37
N THR A 107 7.83 -0.50 -16.83
CA THR A 107 6.62 -1.07 -17.45
C THR A 107 5.35 -0.32 -17.10
N GLY A 108 5.42 0.54 -16.08
CA GLY A 108 4.27 1.28 -15.60
C GLY A 108 3.28 0.38 -14.85
N PHE A 109 3.75 -0.63 -14.13
CA PHE A 109 2.87 -1.52 -13.34
C PHE A 109 3.34 -1.65 -11.90
N SER A 110 2.39 -1.77 -10.98
CA SER A 110 2.68 -2.27 -9.63
C SER A 110 1.71 -3.38 -9.24
N ALA A 111 2.20 -4.26 -8.37
CA ALA A 111 1.44 -5.36 -7.82
C ALA A 111 1.66 -5.45 -6.30
N THR A 112 0.56 -5.63 -5.58
CA THR A 112 0.61 -5.84 -4.13
C THR A 112 -0.12 -7.13 -3.79
N LEU A 113 0.56 -8.01 -3.05
CA LEU A 113 -0.04 -9.20 -2.47
C LEU A 113 -0.48 -8.88 -1.04
N PHE A 114 -1.79 -8.87 -0.83
CA PHE A 114 -2.40 -8.71 0.48
C PHE A 114 -2.84 -10.06 1.05
N TYR A 115 -2.80 -10.17 2.37
CA TYR A 115 -3.47 -11.21 3.13
C TYR A 115 -4.61 -10.60 3.93
N ASP A 116 -5.85 -11.04 3.66
CA ASP A 116 -7.06 -10.64 4.38
C ASP A 116 -7.17 -11.48 5.65
N THR A 117 -6.85 -10.91 6.81
CA THR A 117 -6.79 -11.64 8.08
C THR A 117 -8.17 -12.10 8.56
N ASP A 118 -9.24 -11.43 8.14
CA ASP A 118 -10.62 -11.82 8.47
C ASP A 118 -11.05 -13.07 7.70
N THR A 119 -10.68 -13.15 6.42
CA THR A 119 -11.14 -14.23 5.52
C THR A 119 -10.08 -15.27 5.20
N GLN A 120 -8.85 -15.07 5.68
CA GLN A 120 -7.68 -15.92 5.45
C GLN A 120 -7.37 -16.11 3.95
N ASN A 121 -7.65 -15.10 3.13
CA ASN A 121 -7.44 -15.14 1.69
C ASN A 121 -6.24 -14.31 1.27
N TYR A 122 -5.55 -14.81 0.24
CA TYR A 122 -4.52 -14.08 -0.47
C TYR A 122 -5.16 -13.33 -1.64
N ILE A 123 -4.90 -12.02 -1.75
CA ILE A 123 -5.47 -11.16 -2.78
C ILE A 123 -4.33 -10.41 -3.45
N ILE A 124 -4.17 -10.58 -4.75
CA ILE A 124 -3.24 -9.79 -5.55
C ILE A 124 -3.99 -8.65 -6.24
N ALA A 125 -3.51 -7.42 -6.03
CA ALA A 125 -3.98 -6.24 -6.73
C ALA A 125 -2.91 -5.81 -7.73
N PHE A 126 -3.32 -5.56 -8.98
CA PHE A 126 -2.47 -4.99 -10.02
C PHE A 126 -2.97 -3.60 -10.37
N ARG A 127 -2.06 -2.68 -10.68
CA ARG A 127 -2.40 -1.39 -11.28
C ARG A 127 -1.44 -1.01 -12.40
N GLY A 128 -1.94 -0.18 -13.32
CA GLY A 128 -1.09 0.67 -14.14
C GLY A 128 -0.59 1.85 -13.30
N THR A 129 0.64 2.29 -13.54
CA THR A 129 1.23 3.48 -12.97
C THR A 129 1.33 4.49 -14.09
N GLU A 130 0.60 5.59 -13.96
CA GLU A 130 0.57 6.64 -14.97
C GLU A 130 1.99 7.19 -15.19
N ASN A 131 2.64 6.73 -16.25
CA ASN A 131 3.82 7.36 -16.82
C ASN A 131 3.43 7.97 -18.16
N THR A 132 4.22 8.91 -18.68
CA THR A 132 3.94 9.57 -19.97
C THR A 132 3.81 8.57 -21.14
N GLY A 133 4.34 7.34 -20.98
CA GLY A 133 4.17 6.22 -21.92
C GLY A 133 2.82 5.49 -21.83
N ASP A 134 2.09 5.59 -20.72
CA ASP A 134 0.80 4.95 -20.50
C ASP A 134 -0.29 5.60 -21.39
N TYR A 135 -0.24 6.93 -21.56
CA TYR A 135 -1.06 7.66 -22.54
C TYR A 135 -0.87 7.15 -23.97
N ILE A 136 0.35 6.73 -24.34
CA ILE A 136 0.62 6.22 -25.69
C ILE A 136 0.10 4.78 -25.83
N ALA A 137 0.27 3.95 -24.80
CA ALA A 137 -0.24 2.58 -24.79
C ALA A 137 -1.78 2.54 -24.88
N ASP A 138 -2.47 3.43 -24.15
CA ASP A 138 -3.94 3.56 -24.19
C ASP A 138 -4.45 4.03 -25.57
N ILE A 139 -3.70 4.89 -26.28
CA ILE A 139 -4.02 5.29 -27.66
C ILE A 139 -3.91 4.12 -28.64
N PHE A 140 -2.97 3.19 -28.45
CA PHE A 140 -2.80 2.04 -29.35
C PHE A 140 -3.79 0.90 -29.09
N LEU A 141 -4.51 0.94 -27.97
CA LEU A 141 -5.55 -0.03 -27.62
C LEU A 141 -6.98 0.44 -27.94
N ALA A 142 -7.15 1.69 -28.40
CA ALA A 142 -8.43 2.28 -28.85
C ALA A 142 -8.59 2.24 -30.38
#